data_AF-D2BTC3-F1
#
_entry.id   AF-D2BTC3-F1
#
_cell.length_a   1.000
_cell.length_b   1.000
_cell.length_c   1.000
_cell.angle_alpha   90.00
_cell.angle_beta   90.00
_cell.angle_gamma   90.00
#
_symmetry.space_group_name_H-M   'P 1'
#
loop_
_entity.id
_entity.type
_entity.pdbx_description
1 polymer ?
#
loop_
_entity_poly.entity_id
_entity_poly.type
_entity_poly.pdbx_seq_one_letter_code
_entity_poly.pdbx_strand_id
1 'polypeptide(L)'
;MDNSRELSEIIRKDNRSIESAFMIFNQMNEVRDSLLNEFILALNDSFKDYPFVVQYYNQSSLKYGTNFYIRFYPSSYFSLCWEFGRSNYSDLYFGISDESLGADADRTEKISTAMSALFSASQGKISKHWSWWSWDLDPQGRNRIPRNWSNDGAVWIKLRERGEGSIFETIREVILTVYQKMDLDLLR
;
A
#
# COMPACT_ATOMS: atom_id res chain seq x y z
N MET A 1 -5.48 33.87 2.30
CA MET A 1 -5.85 33.58 3.70
C MET A 1 -5.42 32.16 3.98
N ASP A 2 -4.93 31.90 5.18
CA ASP A 2 -4.52 30.56 5.59
C ASP A 2 -5.78 29.77 5.97
N ASN A 3 -6.25 28.89 5.06
CA ASN A 3 -7.47 28.09 5.23
C ASN A 3 -7.52 27.33 6.57
N SER A 4 -6.35 27.00 7.13
CA SER A 4 -6.21 26.35 8.44
C SER A 4 -6.72 27.23 9.59
N ARG A 5 -6.46 28.54 9.53
CA ARG A 5 -6.86 29.49 10.57
C ARG A 5 -8.35 29.77 10.56
N GLU A 6 -8.94 29.92 9.37
CA GLU A 6 -10.38 30.10 9.19
C GLU A 6 -11.17 28.87 9.68
N LEU A 7 -10.72 27.66 9.34
CA LEU A 7 -11.33 26.42 9.83
C LEU A 7 -11.23 26.29 11.36
N SER A 8 -10.09 26.68 11.94
CA SER A 8 -9.90 26.66 13.40
C SER A 8 -10.84 27.63 14.11
N GLU A 9 -11.09 28.80 13.54
CA GLU A 9 -12.05 29.78 14.07
C GLU A 9 -13.50 29.26 13.97
N ILE A 10 -13.85 28.58 12.86
CA ILE A 10 -15.16 27.92 12.69
C ILE A 10 -15.36 26.82 13.74
N ILE A 11 -14.37 25.92 13.92
CA ILE A 11 -14.46 24.82 14.88
C ILE A 11 -14.62 25.35 16.31
N ARG A 12 -13.93 26.45 16.65
CA ARG A 12 -13.96 27.05 18.00
C ARG A 12 -15.18 27.93 18.28
N LYS A 13 -16.08 28.12 17.32
CA LYS A 13 -17.22 29.04 17.43
C LYS A 13 -18.13 28.71 18.62
N ASP A 14 -18.39 27.43 18.87
CA ASP A 14 -19.22 26.96 19.99
C ASP A 14 -18.95 25.47 20.33
N ASN A 15 -19.47 25.02 21.48
CA ASN A 15 -19.27 23.64 21.96
C ASN A 15 -19.73 22.57 20.96
N ARG A 16 -20.85 22.81 20.24
CA ARG A 16 -21.39 21.85 19.27
C ARG A 16 -20.46 21.68 18.07
N SER A 17 -19.85 22.78 17.62
CA SER A 17 -18.88 22.78 16.53
C SER A 17 -17.62 21.99 16.90
N ILE A 18 -17.16 22.12 18.14
CA ILE A 18 -16.03 21.33 18.69
C ILE A 18 -16.40 19.84 18.75
N GLU A 19 -17.55 19.50 19.34
CA GLU A 19 -18.03 18.11 19.44
C GLU A 19 -18.14 17.45 18.06
N SER A 20 -18.72 18.16 17.08
CA SER A 20 -18.88 17.69 15.71
C SER A 20 -17.53 17.43 15.04
N ALA A 21 -16.54 18.30 15.24
CA ALA A 21 -15.19 18.12 14.69
C ALA A 21 -14.51 16.86 15.24
N PHE A 22 -14.65 16.59 16.55
CA PHE A 22 -14.14 15.34 17.14
C PHE A 22 -14.88 14.10 16.65
N MET A 23 -16.21 14.19 16.45
CA MET A 23 -16.98 13.09 15.85
C MET A 23 -16.49 12.77 14.43
N ILE A 24 -16.30 13.79 13.59
CA ILE A 24 -15.74 13.63 12.24
C ILE A 24 -14.36 12.99 12.31
N PHE A 25 -13.47 13.52 13.16
CA PHE A 25 -12.12 12.99 13.33
C PHE A 25 -12.12 11.51 13.73
N ASN A 26 -12.98 11.11 14.66
CA ASN A 26 -13.10 9.72 15.11
C ASN A 26 -13.59 8.78 14.00
N GLN A 27 -14.44 9.27 13.09
CA GLN A 27 -14.95 8.52 11.95
C GLN A 27 -13.96 8.41 10.78
N MET A 28 -12.88 9.21 10.76
CA MET A 28 -11.96 9.23 9.63
C MET A 28 -11.23 7.91 9.39
N ASN A 29 -11.01 7.09 10.42
CA ASN A 29 -10.41 5.78 10.24
C ASN A 29 -11.36 4.83 9.48
N GLU A 30 -12.64 4.83 9.82
CA GLU A 30 -13.66 4.03 9.12
C GLU A 30 -13.78 4.45 7.65
N VAL A 31 -13.72 5.76 7.37
CA VAL A 31 -13.73 6.28 6.00
C VAL A 31 -12.53 5.79 5.20
N ARG A 32 -11.31 5.82 5.78
CA ARG A 32 -10.10 5.31 5.11
C ARG A 32 -10.17 3.82 4.84
N ASP A 33 -10.64 3.05 5.82
CA ASP A 33 -10.81 1.61 5.70
C ASP A 33 -11.81 1.28 4.59
N SER A 34 -12.93 2.01 4.53
CA SER A 34 -13.92 1.87 3.46
C SER A 34 -13.33 2.19 2.09
N LEU A 35 -12.54 3.27 1.98
CA LEU A 35 -11.89 3.66 0.72
C LEU A 35 -10.86 2.62 0.26
N LEU A 36 -10.06 2.07 1.19
CA LEU A 36 -9.14 0.97 0.88
C LEU A 36 -9.91 -0.27 0.44
N ASN A 37 -10.98 -0.64 1.13
CA ASN A 37 -11.77 -1.80 0.75
C ASN A 37 -12.40 -1.64 -0.65
N GLU A 38 -12.98 -0.48 -0.96
CA GLU A 38 -13.47 -0.14 -2.31
C GLU A 38 -12.36 -0.29 -3.36
N PHE A 39 -11.14 0.17 -3.04
CA PHE A 39 -9.98 0.06 -3.90
C PHE A 39 -9.56 -1.39 -4.16
N ILE A 40 -9.51 -2.23 -3.12
CA ILE A 40 -9.13 -3.65 -3.23
C ILE A 40 -10.20 -4.45 -4.00
N LEU A 41 -11.48 -4.18 -3.77
CA LEU A 41 -12.56 -4.78 -4.55
C LEU A 41 -12.40 -4.48 -6.04
N ALA A 42 -12.15 -3.21 -6.39
CA ALA A 42 -11.93 -2.84 -7.78
C ALA A 42 -10.68 -3.50 -8.39
N LEU A 43 -9.59 -3.67 -7.61
CA LEU A 43 -8.40 -4.38 -8.09
C LEU A 43 -8.74 -5.85 -8.38
N ASN A 44 -9.42 -6.52 -7.45
CA ASN A 44 -9.83 -7.92 -7.62
C ASN A 44 -10.77 -8.11 -8.81
N ASP A 45 -11.72 -7.20 -9.02
CA ASP A 45 -12.57 -7.22 -10.21
C ASP A 45 -11.75 -7.14 -11.52
N SER A 46 -10.67 -6.35 -11.52
CA SER A 46 -9.76 -6.24 -12.66
C SER A 46 -8.85 -7.46 -12.88
N PHE A 47 -8.76 -8.34 -11.87
CA PHE A 47 -7.96 -9.56 -11.87
C PHE A 47 -8.81 -10.84 -11.82
N LYS A 48 -10.12 -10.77 -12.06
CA LYS A 48 -11.05 -11.92 -11.96
C LYS A 48 -10.62 -13.16 -12.78
N ASP A 49 -9.86 -12.96 -13.86
CA ASP A 49 -9.40 -14.02 -14.76
C ASP A 49 -7.97 -14.51 -14.42
N TYR A 50 -7.38 -14.07 -13.30
CA TYR A 50 -6.04 -14.43 -12.84
C TYR A 50 -6.11 -15.42 -11.67
N PRO A 51 -5.07 -16.27 -11.47
CA PRO A 51 -5.09 -17.33 -10.44
C PRO A 51 -4.71 -16.83 -9.04
N PHE A 52 -4.85 -15.52 -8.77
CA PHE A 52 -4.49 -14.91 -7.50
C PHE A 52 -5.54 -13.86 -7.11
N VAL A 53 -5.53 -13.48 -5.83
CA VAL A 53 -6.41 -12.44 -5.28
C VAL A 53 -5.58 -11.45 -4.47
N VAL A 54 -5.96 -10.18 -4.53
CA VAL A 54 -5.44 -9.16 -3.62
C VAL A 54 -6.17 -9.30 -2.29
N GLN A 55 -5.42 -9.68 -1.26
CA GLN A 55 -5.89 -9.79 0.11
C GLN A 55 -5.68 -8.46 0.82
N TYR A 56 -6.61 -8.13 1.71
CA TYR A 56 -6.54 -6.93 2.54
C TYR A 56 -6.52 -7.36 4.00
N TYR A 57 -5.53 -6.88 4.75
CA TYR A 57 -5.43 -7.13 6.18
C TYR A 57 -5.32 -5.81 6.94
N ASN A 58 -6.39 -5.50 7.66
CA ASN A 58 -6.43 -4.35 8.54
C ASN A 58 -6.47 -4.81 9.99
N GLN A 59 -5.30 -4.99 10.60
CA GLN A 59 -5.20 -5.12 12.03
C GLN A 59 -4.45 -3.92 12.60
N SER A 60 -5.23 -2.94 13.05
CA SER A 60 -4.77 -1.76 13.78
C SER A 60 -3.96 -2.08 15.05
N SER A 61 -3.91 -3.35 15.47
CA SER A 61 -3.22 -3.85 16.66
C SER A 61 -1.82 -4.42 16.43
N LEU A 62 -1.37 -4.61 15.17
CA LEU A 62 -0.03 -5.14 14.89
C LEU A 62 0.99 -4.04 14.64
N LYS A 63 2.26 -4.37 14.94
CA LYS A 63 3.44 -3.50 14.85
C LYS A 63 3.71 -2.98 13.43
N TYR A 64 3.16 -3.64 12.42
CA TYR A 64 3.25 -3.32 11.01
C TYR A 64 1.84 -3.05 10.51
N GLY A 65 1.62 -1.86 9.93
CA GLY A 65 0.30 -1.27 9.73
C GLY A 65 -0.54 -2.00 8.68
N THR A 66 -1.77 -1.50 8.51
CA THR A 66 -2.71 -1.86 7.45
C THR A 66 -1.96 -2.15 6.15
N ASN A 67 -2.24 -3.30 5.53
CA ASN A 67 -1.57 -3.71 4.31
C ASN A 67 -2.53 -4.41 3.36
N PHE A 68 -2.12 -4.48 2.10
CA PHE A 68 -2.72 -5.39 1.13
C PHE A 68 -1.61 -6.11 0.37
N TYR A 69 -1.88 -7.35 0.02
CA TYR A 69 -0.86 -8.23 -0.52
C TYR A 69 -1.45 -9.29 -1.43
N ILE A 70 -0.57 -9.93 -2.18
CA ILE A 70 -0.86 -11.08 -3.03
C ILE A 70 0.09 -12.19 -2.66
N ARG A 71 -0.48 -13.33 -2.28
CA ARG A 71 0.27 -14.58 -2.11
C ARG A 71 0.02 -15.45 -3.34
N PHE A 72 1.00 -15.53 -4.24
CA PHE A 72 0.89 -16.31 -5.48
C PHE A 72 0.80 -17.82 -5.21
N TYR A 73 1.34 -18.28 -4.08
CA TYR A 73 1.22 -19.67 -3.59
C TYR A 73 0.68 -19.68 -2.16
N PRO A 74 -0.53 -20.22 -1.89
CA PRO A 74 -1.17 -20.12 -0.58
C PRO A 74 -0.33 -20.59 0.62
N SER A 75 0.57 -21.56 0.42
CA SER A 75 1.46 -22.11 1.45
C SER A 75 2.78 -21.35 1.63
N SER A 76 3.05 -20.33 0.81
CA SER A 76 4.31 -19.59 0.82
C SER A 76 4.37 -18.55 1.93
N TYR A 77 5.57 -18.34 2.45
CA TYR A 77 5.90 -17.25 3.36
C TYR A 77 6.13 -15.91 2.65
N PHE A 78 6.21 -15.91 1.32
CA PHE A 78 6.47 -14.71 0.52
C PHE A 78 5.19 -14.14 -0.08
N SER A 79 5.03 -12.83 0.01
CA SER A 79 3.90 -12.13 -0.60
C SER A 79 4.36 -10.83 -1.26
N LEU A 80 3.79 -10.52 -2.43
CA LEU A 80 3.89 -9.17 -2.99
C LEU A 80 2.99 -8.25 -2.17
N CYS A 81 3.55 -7.27 -1.48
CA CYS A 81 2.87 -6.53 -0.42
C CYS A 81 3.05 -5.01 -0.56
N TRP A 82 2.03 -4.27 -0.16
CA TRP A 82 2.05 -2.86 0.14
C TRP A 82 1.70 -2.64 1.60
N GLU A 83 2.60 -2.01 2.34
CA GLU A 83 2.48 -1.88 3.80
C GLU A 83 2.75 -0.45 4.23
N PHE A 84 1.88 0.10 5.08
CA PHE A 84 2.13 1.38 5.73
C PHE A 84 3.10 1.20 6.90
N GLY A 85 4.17 2.00 6.91
CA GLY A 85 5.19 1.96 7.96
C GLY A 85 4.71 2.28 9.37
N ARG A 86 3.52 2.89 9.49
CA ARG A 86 2.92 3.33 10.75
C ARG A 86 1.40 3.21 10.70
N SER A 87 0.79 3.08 11.88
CA SER A 87 -0.67 3.00 12.07
C SER A 87 -1.44 4.25 11.64
N ASN A 88 -0.76 5.38 11.40
CA ASN A 88 -1.36 6.59 10.88
C ASN A 88 -1.34 6.67 9.34
N TYR A 89 -1.12 5.55 8.63
CA TYR A 89 -1.06 5.51 7.17
C TYR A 89 0.02 6.44 6.58
N SER A 90 1.13 6.63 7.29
CA SER A 90 2.32 7.29 6.73
C SER A 90 3.20 6.26 6.02
N ASP A 91 3.98 6.74 5.05
CA ASP A 91 5.05 5.98 4.40
C ASP A 91 4.62 4.61 3.87
N LEU A 92 3.96 4.59 2.70
CA LEU A 92 3.64 3.36 2.00
C LEU A 92 4.91 2.76 1.36
N TYR A 93 5.19 1.51 1.67
CA TYR A 93 6.26 0.72 1.06
C TYR A 93 5.67 -0.34 0.13
N PHE A 94 6.45 -0.80 -0.85
CA PHE A 94 6.14 -2.02 -1.61
C PHE A 94 7.31 -2.98 -1.69
N GLY A 95 7.00 -4.27 -1.88
CA GLY A 95 8.00 -5.26 -2.19
C GLY A 95 7.53 -6.68 -1.95
N ILE A 96 8.48 -7.58 -1.74
CA ILE A 96 8.24 -8.96 -1.33
C ILE A 96 8.47 -9.07 0.17
N SER A 97 7.37 -9.20 0.92
CA SER A 97 7.43 -9.48 2.36
C SER A 97 7.83 -10.93 2.61
N ASP A 98 8.52 -11.19 3.71
CA ASP A 98 9.02 -12.50 4.11
C ASP A 98 8.56 -12.85 5.54
N GLU A 99 7.59 -13.75 5.63
CA GLU A 99 7.06 -14.25 6.90
C GLU A 99 7.87 -15.45 7.46
N SER A 100 8.91 -15.91 6.76
CA SER A 100 9.76 -17.04 7.19
C SER A 100 10.75 -16.66 8.30
N LEU A 101 10.79 -15.38 8.69
CA LEU A 101 11.73 -14.79 9.66
C LEU A 101 13.20 -14.90 9.23
N GLY A 102 13.46 -14.91 7.91
CA GLY A 102 14.81 -14.97 7.34
C GLY A 102 15.43 -16.37 7.38
N ALA A 103 14.60 -17.41 7.36
CA ALA A 103 15.06 -18.80 7.36
C ALA A 103 15.79 -19.20 6.07
N ASP A 104 15.62 -18.44 4.97
CA ASP A 104 16.16 -18.75 3.65
C ASP A 104 16.85 -17.52 3.01
N ALA A 105 18.11 -17.30 3.40
CA ALA A 105 18.91 -16.17 2.93
C ALA A 105 19.24 -16.24 1.43
N ASP A 106 19.53 -17.43 0.90
CA ASP A 106 19.84 -17.65 -0.52
C ASP A 106 18.62 -17.34 -1.39
N ARG A 107 17.43 -17.79 -0.98
CA ARG A 107 16.18 -17.44 -1.67
C ARG A 107 15.88 -15.94 -1.57
N THR A 108 16.11 -15.32 -0.42
CA THR A 108 15.96 -13.87 -0.26
C THR A 108 16.86 -13.09 -1.23
N GLU A 109 18.11 -13.49 -1.42
CA GLU A 109 19.02 -12.84 -2.36
C GLU A 109 18.56 -13.01 -3.82
N LYS A 110 18.06 -14.20 -4.18
CA LYS A 110 17.48 -14.45 -5.51
C LYS A 110 16.24 -13.61 -5.77
N ILE A 111 15.33 -13.52 -4.79
CA ILE A 111 14.15 -12.65 -4.85
C ILE A 111 14.59 -11.19 -5.04
N SER A 112 15.54 -10.73 -4.23
CA SER A 112 16.06 -9.36 -4.28
C SER A 112 16.65 -9.01 -5.65
N THR A 113 17.42 -9.93 -6.21
CA THR A 113 18.03 -9.79 -7.54
C THR A 113 16.95 -9.71 -8.63
N ALA A 114 15.96 -10.61 -8.59
CA ALA A 114 14.87 -10.63 -9.56
C ALA A 114 14.02 -9.35 -9.50
N MET A 115 13.63 -8.91 -8.31
CA MET A 115 12.85 -7.68 -8.11
C MET A 115 13.63 -6.43 -8.53
N SER A 116 14.92 -6.35 -8.20
CA SER A 116 15.78 -5.23 -8.62
C SER A 116 15.96 -5.20 -10.14
N ALA A 117 15.96 -6.34 -10.82
CA ALA A 117 15.99 -6.39 -12.28
C ALA A 117 14.68 -5.89 -12.91
N LEU A 118 13.52 -6.24 -12.32
CA LEU A 118 12.21 -5.76 -12.77
C LEU A 118 12.02 -4.26 -12.53
N PHE A 119 12.52 -3.76 -11.40
CA PHE A 119 12.36 -2.38 -10.96
C PHE A 119 13.72 -1.71 -10.78
N SER A 120 14.51 -1.68 -11.84
CA SER A 120 15.91 -1.20 -11.82
C SER A 120 16.07 0.28 -11.45
N ALA A 121 15.03 1.09 -11.65
CA ALA A 121 14.99 2.47 -11.19
C ALA A 121 14.82 2.57 -9.66
N SER A 122 14.21 1.56 -9.04
CA SER A 122 13.98 1.53 -7.61
C SER A 122 15.24 1.13 -6.84
N GLN A 123 15.57 1.88 -5.79
CA GLN A 123 16.64 1.51 -4.86
C GLN A 123 16.15 0.46 -3.85
N GLY A 124 15.96 -0.76 -4.34
CA GLY A 124 15.53 -1.90 -3.55
C GLY A 124 16.49 -2.25 -2.41
N LYS A 125 15.93 -2.66 -1.26
CA LYS A 125 16.70 -3.05 -0.06
C LYS A 125 16.18 -4.36 0.50
N ILE A 126 17.05 -5.08 1.20
CA ILE A 126 16.71 -6.27 1.99
C ILE A 126 16.56 -5.85 3.46
N SER A 127 15.63 -6.47 4.17
CA SER A 127 15.53 -6.38 5.63
C SER A 127 15.00 -7.68 6.21
N LYS A 128 14.89 -7.79 7.54
CA LYS A 128 14.34 -8.98 8.20
C LYS A 128 12.90 -9.31 7.77
N HIS A 129 12.10 -8.30 7.43
CA HIS A 129 10.68 -8.46 7.03
C HIS A 129 10.50 -8.46 5.51
N TRP A 130 11.52 -8.07 4.75
CA TRP A 130 11.41 -7.83 3.31
C TRP A 130 12.58 -8.49 2.60
N SER A 131 12.29 -9.52 1.80
CA SER A 131 13.29 -10.07 0.87
C SER A 131 13.65 -9.06 -0.22
N TRP A 132 12.76 -8.11 -0.49
CA TRP A 132 13.05 -6.91 -1.25
C TRP A 132 11.99 -5.86 -0.93
N TRP A 133 12.37 -4.60 -0.71
CA TRP A 133 11.42 -3.50 -0.58
C TRP A 133 11.95 -2.20 -1.14
N SER A 134 11.03 -1.34 -1.54
CA SER A 134 11.32 0.02 -1.94
C SER A 134 10.23 0.98 -1.44
N TRP A 135 10.69 2.15 -1.03
CA TRP A 135 9.90 3.37 -0.81
C TRP A 135 9.54 4.11 -2.10
N ASP A 136 10.13 3.70 -3.22
CA ASP A 136 9.96 4.34 -4.52
C ASP A 136 8.89 3.62 -5.34
N LEU A 137 7.63 3.98 -5.09
CA LEU A 137 6.43 3.42 -5.73
C LEU A 137 6.23 3.95 -7.15
N ASP A 138 7.34 4.08 -7.86
CA ASP A 138 7.42 4.75 -9.15
C ASP A 138 8.08 3.85 -10.20
N PRO A 139 7.39 2.79 -10.64
CA PRO A 139 7.94 1.84 -11.59
C PRO A 139 8.35 2.47 -12.94
N GLN A 140 7.95 3.74 -13.21
CA GLN A 140 8.25 4.46 -14.46
C GLN A 140 8.82 5.88 -14.29
N GLY A 141 9.20 6.34 -13.09
CA GLY A 141 9.75 7.70 -12.91
C GLY A 141 8.73 8.87 -12.98
N ARG A 142 7.43 8.61 -12.76
CA ARG A 142 6.30 9.55 -12.81
C ARG A 142 5.66 9.89 -11.44
N ASN A 143 6.20 9.40 -10.32
CA ASN A 143 5.72 9.60 -8.93
C ASN A 143 4.19 9.42 -8.76
N ARG A 144 3.65 8.31 -9.27
CA ARG A 144 2.20 8.09 -9.36
C ARG A 144 1.52 7.71 -8.05
N ILE A 145 2.25 7.15 -7.09
CA ILE A 145 1.70 6.76 -5.79
C ILE A 145 2.32 7.66 -4.70
N PRO A 146 1.51 8.46 -3.99
CA PRO A 146 1.99 9.28 -2.89
C PRO A 146 2.62 8.42 -1.78
N ARG A 147 3.70 8.90 -1.18
CA ARG A 147 4.37 8.20 -0.07
C ARG A 147 3.64 8.39 1.26
N ASN A 148 3.19 9.61 1.53
CA ASN A 148 2.58 9.99 2.80
C ASN A 148 1.10 10.27 2.63
N TRP A 149 0.26 9.41 3.20
CA TRP A 149 -1.19 9.52 3.06
C TRP A 149 -1.76 10.21 4.29
N SER A 150 -1.46 9.71 5.49
CA SER A 150 -1.82 10.33 6.77
C SER A 150 -3.26 10.90 6.76
N ASN A 151 -3.43 12.18 7.12
CA ASN A 151 -4.72 12.87 7.07
C ASN A 151 -4.94 13.65 5.76
N ASP A 152 -4.12 13.43 4.72
CA ASP A 152 -4.25 14.13 3.44
C ASP A 152 -5.38 13.53 2.60
N GLY A 153 -6.57 14.13 2.72
CA GLY A 153 -7.76 13.72 1.96
C GLY A 153 -7.55 13.71 0.44
N ALA A 154 -6.64 14.54 -0.10
CA ALA A 154 -6.38 14.55 -1.54
C ALA A 154 -5.71 13.26 -2.02
N VAL A 155 -4.91 12.62 -1.17
CA VAL A 155 -4.33 11.29 -1.47
C VAL A 155 -5.41 10.21 -1.43
N TRP A 156 -6.27 10.23 -0.41
CA TRP A 156 -7.31 9.23 -0.23
C TRP A 156 -8.37 9.24 -1.35
N ILE A 157 -8.72 10.41 -1.87
CA ILE A 157 -9.69 10.52 -2.98
C ILE A 157 -9.15 9.87 -4.27
N LYS A 158 -7.83 9.90 -4.49
CA LYS A 158 -7.19 9.30 -5.68
C LYS A 158 -7.37 7.78 -5.77
N LEU A 159 -7.68 7.11 -4.67
CA LEU A 159 -8.03 5.68 -4.67
C LEU A 159 -9.22 5.35 -5.57
N ARG A 160 -10.08 6.33 -5.87
CA ARG A 160 -11.25 6.15 -6.75
C ARG A 160 -10.96 6.42 -8.23
N GLU A 161 -9.79 6.96 -8.54
CA GLU A 161 -9.40 7.24 -9.93
C GLU A 161 -9.06 5.93 -10.66
N ARG A 162 -9.43 5.85 -11.94
CA ARG A 162 -9.21 4.68 -12.81
C ARG A 162 -8.51 5.02 -14.13
N GLY A 163 -8.13 6.29 -14.31
CA GLY A 163 -7.48 6.76 -15.53
C GLY A 163 -5.99 6.41 -15.59
N GLU A 164 -5.37 6.70 -16.74
CA GLU A 164 -3.91 6.60 -16.89
C GLU A 164 -3.22 7.44 -15.80
N GLY A 165 -2.21 6.84 -15.17
CA GLY A 165 -1.44 7.51 -14.11
C GLY A 165 -2.09 7.48 -12.74
N SER A 166 -3.27 6.88 -12.59
CA SER A 166 -3.90 6.67 -11.27
C SER A 166 -3.10 5.69 -10.41
N ILE A 167 -3.35 5.75 -9.09
CA ILE A 167 -2.83 4.77 -8.12
C ILE A 167 -3.27 3.35 -8.52
N PHE A 168 -4.51 3.21 -8.98
CA PHE A 168 -5.09 1.95 -9.44
C PHE A 168 -4.29 1.32 -10.58
N GLU A 169 -4.10 2.05 -11.68
CA GLU A 169 -3.35 1.53 -12.83
C GLU A 169 -1.90 1.24 -12.48
N THR A 170 -1.29 2.05 -11.61
CA THR A 170 0.10 1.84 -11.19
C THR A 170 0.27 0.56 -10.37
N ILE A 171 -0.59 0.32 -9.38
CA ILE A 171 -0.56 -0.91 -8.58
C ILE A 171 -0.87 -2.11 -9.48
N ARG A 172 -1.86 -1.99 -10.36
CA ARG A 172 -2.21 -3.03 -11.31
C ARG A 172 -1.03 -3.41 -12.21
N GLU A 173 -0.31 -2.42 -12.73
CA GLU A 173 0.89 -2.59 -13.55
C GLU A 173 2.01 -3.32 -12.79
N VAL A 174 2.26 -2.96 -11.53
CA VAL A 174 3.27 -3.62 -10.68
C VAL A 174 2.91 -5.10 -10.48
N ILE A 175 1.66 -5.40 -10.13
CA ILE A 175 1.18 -6.78 -9.93
C ILE A 175 1.39 -7.60 -11.20
N LEU A 176 0.95 -7.07 -12.35
CA LEU A 176 1.11 -7.77 -13.63
C LEU A 176 2.58 -7.95 -14.02
N THR A 177 3.42 -6.95 -13.76
CA THR A 177 4.86 -7.03 -14.03
C THR A 177 5.49 -8.17 -13.25
N VAL A 178 5.23 -8.27 -11.94
CA VAL A 178 5.73 -9.38 -11.12
C VAL A 178 5.16 -10.71 -11.61
N TYR A 179 3.84 -10.80 -11.79
CA TYR A 179 3.18 -12.04 -12.19
C TYR A 179 3.67 -12.58 -13.55
N GLN A 180 3.91 -11.69 -14.52
CA GLN A 180 4.23 -12.08 -15.90
C GLN A 180 5.72 -12.25 -16.15
N LYS A 181 6.58 -11.54 -15.41
CA LYS A 181 8.02 -11.44 -15.73
C LYS A 181 8.93 -11.99 -14.64
N MET A 182 8.47 -12.13 -13.40
CA MET A 182 9.25 -12.77 -12.35
C MET A 182 9.17 -14.29 -12.49
N ASP A 183 10.26 -14.99 -12.19
CA ASP A 183 10.19 -16.42 -11.90
C ASP A 183 9.46 -16.61 -10.55
N LEU A 184 8.17 -16.91 -10.62
CA LEU A 184 7.34 -17.04 -9.43
C LEU A 184 7.74 -18.23 -8.56
N ASP A 185 8.48 -19.22 -9.06
CA ASP A 185 8.93 -20.35 -8.24
C ASP A 185 9.92 -19.92 -7.14
N LEU A 186 10.53 -18.74 -7.27
CA LEU A 186 11.28 -18.09 -6.19
C LEU A 186 10.40 -17.78 -4.96
N LEU A 187 9.09 -17.61 -5.17
CA LEU A 187 8.10 -17.29 -4.14
C LEU A 187 7.34 -18.52 -3.66
N ARG A 188 7.74 -19.75 -4.02
CA ARG A 188 7.04 -20.97 -3.60
C ARG A 188 7.47 -21.46 -2.22
#